data_AF-A0A662EZX2-F1
#
_entry.id   AF-A0A662EZX2-F1
#
_cell.length_a   1.000
_cell.length_b   1.000
_cell.length_c   1.000
_cell.angle_alpha   90.00
_cell.angle_beta   90.00
_cell.angle_gamma   90.00
#
_symmetry.space_group_name_H-M   'P 1'
#
loop_
_entity.id
_entity.type
_entity.pdbx_description
1 polymer ?
#
loop_
_entity_poly.entity_id
_entity_poly.type
_entity_poly.pdbx_seq_one_letter_code
_entity_poly.pdbx_strand_id
1 'polypeptide(L)'
;MVAEHIRTLIELPESPPSLAAARDLCLRLTRQHYENFTLISLLVPRRMRVHIAAVYAFCRTVDDIGDEAPGDRIALLDRFEEELQSAYSGTPRHPVIVALKQTIAEFDLPAAPFLKLTEANRIDQRVHRYAHF
;
A
#
# COMPACT_ATOMS: atom_id res chain seq x y z
N MET A 1 14.01 3.27 12.37
CA MET A 1 13.48 4.56 11.83
C MET A 1 12.14 4.23 11.19
N VAL A 2 11.07 4.96 11.50
CA VAL A 2 9.75 4.75 10.87
C VAL A 2 9.83 5.14 9.40
N ALA A 3 9.42 4.23 8.51
CA ALA A 3 9.45 4.42 7.06
C ALA A 3 8.59 5.63 6.64
N GLU A 4 8.97 6.29 5.54
CA GLU A 4 8.32 7.52 5.02
C GLU A 4 6.80 7.35 4.91
N HIS A 5 6.35 6.24 4.32
CA HIS A 5 4.94 5.96 4.08
C HIS A 5 4.13 5.78 5.37
N ILE A 6 4.69 5.14 6.41
CA ILE A 6 4.04 5.03 7.73
C ILE A 6 3.92 6.40 8.39
N ARG A 7 4.95 7.25 8.29
CA ARG A 7 4.89 8.61 8.82
C ARG A 7 3.78 9.41 8.14
N THR A 8 3.66 9.31 6.82
CA THR A 8 2.59 9.97 6.06
C THR A 8 1.20 9.46 6.45
N LEU A 9 1.05 8.20 6.86
CA LEU A 9 -0.23 7.71 7.37
C LEU A 9 -0.59 8.30 8.74
N ILE A 10 0.41 8.49 9.61
CA ILE A 10 0.21 9.13 10.92
C ILE A 10 -0.15 10.61 10.72
N GLU A 11 0.57 11.29 9.83
CA GLU A 11 0.40 12.69 9.47
C GLU A 11 -0.05 12.82 8.01
N LEU A 12 -1.32 12.46 7.74
CA LEU A 12 -1.88 12.57 6.39
C LEU A 12 -1.80 14.02 5.91
N PRO A 13 -1.37 14.25 4.65
CA PRO A 13 -1.30 15.59 4.10
C PRO A 13 -2.72 16.17 3.98
N GLU A 14 -2.85 17.49 4.08
CA GLU A 14 -4.16 18.16 3.97
C GLU A 14 -4.79 17.94 2.60
N SER A 15 -3.96 17.86 1.55
CA SER A 15 -4.37 17.64 0.17
C SER A 15 -3.59 16.48 -0.47
N PRO A 16 -4.17 15.82 -1.49
CA PRO A 16 -3.48 14.74 -2.19
C PRO A 16 -2.20 15.24 -2.87
N PRO A 17 -1.08 14.50 -2.75
CA PRO A 17 0.12 14.80 -3.53
C PRO A 17 -0.14 14.64 -5.03
N SER A 18 0.76 15.20 -5.85
CA SER A 18 0.71 14.97 -7.29
C SER A 18 0.89 13.48 -7.61
N LEU A 19 0.23 13.01 -8.68
CA LEU A 19 0.36 11.63 -9.14
C LEU A 19 1.82 11.25 -9.44
N ALA A 20 2.62 12.19 -9.94
CA ALA A 20 4.05 11.97 -10.18
C ALA A 20 4.81 11.67 -8.89
N ALA A 21 4.60 12.45 -7.83
CA ALA A 21 5.25 12.25 -6.53
C ALA A 21 4.80 10.93 -5.88
N ALA A 22 3.50 10.63 -5.94
CA ALA A 22 2.92 9.38 -5.46
C ALA A 22 3.53 8.13 -6.14
N ARG A 23 3.66 8.16 -7.47
CA ARG A 23 4.28 7.08 -8.24
C ARG A 23 5.77 6.92 -7.93
N ASP A 24 6.49 8.04 -7.76
CA ASP A 24 7.91 7.99 -7.41
C ASP A 24 8.12 7.34 -6.04
N LEU A 25 7.30 7.68 -5.04
CA LEU A 25 7.32 6.99 -3.74
C LEU A 25 7.13 5.47 -3.90
N CYS A 26 6.12 5.03 -4.66
CA CYS A 26 5.86 3.61 -4.86
C CYS A 26 7.05 2.90 -5.51
N LEU A 27 7.69 3.53 -6.51
CA LEU A 27 8.89 3.00 -7.15
C LEU A 27 10.07 2.91 -6.18
N ARG A 28 10.25 3.90 -5.29
CA ARG A 28 11.31 3.86 -4.25
C ARG A 28 11.08 2.73 -3.24
N LEU A 29 9.86 2.61 -2.70
CA LEU A 29 9.50 1.54 -1.76
C LEU A 29 9.76 0.16 -2.38
N THR A 30 9.38 0.00 -3.65
CA THR A 30 9.58 -1.27 -4.34
C THR A 30 11.06 -1.60 -4.55
N ARG A 31 11.90 -0.61 -4.86
CA ARG A 31 13.36 -0.81 -5.00
C ARG A 31 14.06 -1.09 -3.68
N GLN A 32 13.54 -0.57 -2.56
CA GLN A 32 14.16 -0.73 -1.24
C GLN A 32 13.89 -2.11 -0.62
N HIS A 33 12.67 -2.64 -0.79
CA HIS A 33 12.23 -3.84 -0.06
C HIS A 33 12.20 -5.12 -0.88
N TYR A 34 12.39 -5.03 -2.19
CA TYR A 34 12.21 -6.18 -3.08
C TYR A 34 13.52 -6.42 -3.83
N GLU A 35 14.41 -7.21 -3.21
CA GLU A 35 15.74 -7.55 -3.77
C GLU A 35 15.65 -8.17 -5.18
N ASN A 36 14.55 -8.87 -5.47
CA ASN A 36 14.27 -9.47 -6.78
C ASN A 36 13.49 -8.56 -7.76
N PHE A 37 13.26 -7.28 -7.43
CA PHE A 37 12.46 -6.38 -8.30
C PHE A 37 13.16 -6.13 -9.61
N THR A 38 14.48 -6.18 -9.62
CA THR A 38 15.30 -6.07 -10.82
C THR A 38 14.91 -7.15 -11.83
N LEU A 39 14.61 -8.37 -11.38
CA LEU A 39 14.22 -9.48 -12.26
C LEU A 39 12.79 -9.34 -12.79
N ILE A 40 11.83 -9.01 -11.91
CA ILE A 40 10.43 -8.79 -12.32
C ILE A 40 10.34 -7.57 -13.27
N SER A 41 11.03 -6.49 -12.95
CA SER A 41 11.01 -5.27 -13.78
C SER A 41 11.69 -5.47 -15.14
N LEU A 42 12.63 -6.41 -15.28
CA LEU A 42 13.22 -6.76 -16.58
C LEU A 42 12.19 -7.42 -17.52
N LEU A 43 11.32 -8.27 -16.98
CA LEU A 43 10.27 -8.98 -17.73
C LEU A 43 9.02 -8.13 -17.97
N VAL A 44 8.76 -7.16 -17.09
CA VAL A 44 7.58 -6.28 -17.14
C VAL A 44 7.81 -5.08 -18.08
N PRO A 45 6.89 -4.81 -19.03
CA PRO A 45 6.95 -3.62 -19.88
C PRO A 45 7.07 -2.33 -19.06
N ARG A 46 7.90 -1.38 -19.51
CA ARG A 46 8.16 -0.12 -18.78
C ARG A 46 6.90 0.59 -18.28
N ARG A 47 5.85 0.63 -19.11
CA ARG A 47 4.56 1.23 -18.76
C ARG A 47 3.86 0.57 -17.57
N MET A 48 4.04 -0.73 -17.37
CA MET A 48 3.37 -1.52 -16.34
C MET A 48 4.08 -1.44 -14.98
N ARG A 49 5.36 -1.05 -14.97
CA ARG A 49 6.18 -1.01 -13.75
C ARG A 49 5.60 -0.09 -12.67
N VAL A 50 4.98 1.02 -13.07
CA VAL A 50 4.38 1.97 -12.13
C VAL A 50 3.15 1.39 -11.45
N HIS A 51 2.36 0.60 -12.17
CA HIS A 51 1.16 -0.05 -11.66
C HIS A 51 1.51 -1.18 -10.69
N ILE A 52 2.48 -2.01 -11.07
CA ILE A 52 3.00 -3.07 -10.19
C ILE A 52 3.64 -2.45 -8.95
N ALA A 53 4.39 -1.36 -9.08
CA ALA A 53 4.96 -0.65 -7.94
C ALA A 53 3.87 -0.10 -7.00
N ALA A 54 2.76 0.41 -7.53
CA ALA A 54 1.65 0.90 -6.70
C ALA A 54 0.96 -0.24 -5.91
N VAL A 55 0.70 -1.37 -6.56
CA VAL A 55 0.14 -2.56 -5.89
C VAL A 55 1.11 -3.13 -4.86
N TYR A 56 2.39 -3.23 -5.21
CA TYR A 56 3.42 -3.69 -4.28
C TYR A 56 3.55 -2.75 -3.07
N ALA A 57 3.59 -1.43 -3.31
CA ALA A 57 3.68 -0.44 -2.25
C ALA A 57 2.46 -0.49 -1.32
N PHE A 58 1.27 -0.81 -1.83
CA PHE A 58 0.09 -1.06 -1.01
C PHE A 58 0.32 -2.24 -0.07
N CYS A 59 0.70 -3.41 -0.60
CA CYS A 59 0.94 -4.60 0.23
C CYS A 59 2.03 -4.33 1.28
N ARG A 60 3.14 -3.73 0.85
CA ARG A 60 4.24 -3.39 1.76
C ARG A 60 3.80 -2.42 2.86
N THR A 61 2.96 -1.44 2.54
CA THR A 61 2.42 -0.52 3.56
C THR A 61 1.55 -1.25 4.57
N VAL A 62 0.70 -2.18 4.13
CA VAL A 62 -0.12 -2.99 5.04
C VAL A 62 0.77 -3.81 5.98
N ASP A 63 1.79 -4.48 5.45
CA ASP A 63 2.74 -5.27 6.24
C ASP A 63 3.51 -4.39 7.25
N ASP A 64 4.03 -3.25 6.80
CA ASP A 64 4.80 -2.33 7.66
C ASP A 64 3.93 -1.70 8.76
N ILE A 65 2.62 -1.50 8.53
CA ILE A 65 1.69 -1.10 9.59
C ILE A 65 1.60 -2.22 10.65
N GLY A 66 1.47 -3.48 10.22
CA GLY A 66 1.35 -4.62 11.11
C GLY A 66 2.62 -4.92 11.91
N ASP A 67 3.80 -4.75 11.31
CA ASP A 67 5.07 -5.20 11.88
C ASP A 67 5.84 -4.07 12.58
N GLU A 68 5.90 -2.89 11.97
CA GLU A 68 6.87 -1.84 12.33
C GLU A 68 6.22 -0.55 12.84
N ALA A 69 4.94 -0.32 12.59
CA ALA A 69 4.31 0.95 12.97
C ALA A 69 4.23 1.12 14.50
N PRO A 70 4.46 2.35 14.99
CA PRO A 70 4.30 2.69 16.40
C PRO A 70 2.82 2.91 16.75
N GLY A 71 2.48 2.76 18.03
CA GLY A 71 1.13 3.06 18.53
C GLY A 71 0.11 1.97 18.21
N ASP A 72 -1.15 2.38 18.02
CA ASP A 72 -2.25 1.47 17.73
C ASP A 72 -2.28 1.06 16.26
N ARG A 73 -1.76 -0.13 15.96
CA ARG A 73 -1.65 -0.67 14.60
C ARG A 73 -3.01 -1.00 13.98
N ILE A 74 -4.00 -1.37 14.80
CA ILE A 74 -5.36 -1.64 14.29
C ILE A 74 -5.99 -0.32 13.83
N ALA A 75 -5.89 0.74 14.64
CA ALA A 75 -6.38 2.06 14.25
C ALA A 75 -5.67 2.60 13.01
N LEU A 76 -4.37 2.32 12.84
CA LEU A 76 -3.63 2.69 11.63
C LEU A 76 -4.10 1.89 10.40
N LEU A 77 -4.37 0.59 10.53
CA LEU A 77 -4.94 -0.21 9.45
C LEU A 77 -6.33 0.30 9.05
N ASP A 78 -7.17 0.66 10.01
CA ASP A 78 -8.50 1.20 9.75
C ASP A 78 -8.39 2.53 8.97
N ARG A 79 -7.50 3.42 9.40
CA ARG A 79 -7.21 4.66 8.68
C ARG A 79 -6.69 4.42 7.27
N PHE A 80 -5.84 3.42 7.08
CA PHE A 80 -5.33 3.07 5.75
C PHE A 80 -6.41 2.45 4.86
N GLU A 81 -7.33 1.69 5.45
CA GLU A 81 -8.50 1.16 4.75
C GLU A 81 -9.47 2.27 4.33
N GLU A 82 -9.70 3.30 5.15
CA GLU A 82 -10.49 4.48 4.78
C GLU A 82 -9.91 5.21 3.56
N GLU A 83 -8.57 5.32 3.50
CA GLU A 83 -7.88 5.85 2.33
C GLU A 83 -8.10 4.96 1.10
N LEU A 84 -7.97 3.63 1.25
CA LEU A 84 -8.27 2.67 0.19
C LEU A 84 -9.72 2.81 -0.32
N GLN A 85 -10.71 2.93 0.56
CA GLN A 85 -12.11 3.16 0.17
C GLN A 85 -12.25 4.48 -0.62
N SER A 86 -11.56 5.53 -0.18
CA SER A 86 -11.51 6.81 -0.89
C SER A 86 -10.91 6.69 -2.29
N ALA A 87 -10.09 5.68 -2.59
CA ALA A 87 -9.62 5.42 -3.94
C ALA A 87 -10.76 5.07 -4.91
N TYR A 88 -11.83 4.42 -4.42
CA TYR A 88 -12.97 3.98 -5.22
C TYR A 88 -14.09 5.02 -5.32
N SER A 89 -14.30 5.82 -4.28
CA SER A 89 -15.48 6.70 -4.17
C SER A 89 -15.18 8.17 -3.89
N GLY A 90 -13.91 8.52 -3.63
CA GLY A 90 -13.53 9.85 -3.15
C GLY A 90 -12.15 10.28 -3.61
N THR A 91 -11.43 10.99 -2.73
CA THR A 91 -10.12 11.55 -3.04
C THR A 91 -9.13 11.15 -1.94
N PRO A 92 -8.33 10.09 -2.16
CA PRO A 92 -7.33 9.69 -1.18
C PRO A 92 -6.22 10.72 -1.09
N ARG A 93 -5.60 10.82 0.08
CA ARG A 93 -4.49 11.75 0.40
C ARG A 93 -3.19 11.00 0.64
N HIS A 94 -3.25 9.74 1.06
CA HIS A 94 -2.07 8.93 1.23
C HIS A 94 -1.38 8.68 -0.12
N PRO A 95 -0.08 8.98 -0.30
CA PRO A 95 0.56 8.93 -1.62
C PRO A 95 0.52 7.54 -2.28
N VAL A 96 0.67 6.46 -1.50
CA VAL A 96 0.54 5.09 -2.03
C VAL A 96 -0.85 4.86 -2.62
N ILE A 97 -1.90 5.34 -1.93
CA ILE A 97 -3.28 5.16 -2.37
C ILE A 97 -3.62 6.09 -3.55
N VAL A 98 -3.04 7.30 -3.61
CA VAL A 98 -3.15 8.18 -4.78
C VAL A 98 -2.61 7.50 -6.05
N ALA A 99 -1.45 6.85 -5.97
CA ALA A 99 -0.90 6.08 -7.09
C ALA A 99 -1.74 4.83 -7.38
N LEU A 100 -2.23 4.13 -6.34
CA LEU A 100 -3.06 2.94 -6.50
C LEU A 100 -4.40 3.27 -7.16
N LYS A 101 -5.05 4.38 -6.80
CA LYS A 101 -6.31 4.84 -7.40
C LYS A 101 -6.24 4.89 -8.93
N GLN A 102 -5.15 5.43 -9.47
CA GLN A 102 -4.97 5.51 -10.91
C GLN A 102 -4.80 4.12 -11.55
N THR A 103 -4.17 3.18 -10.85
CA THR A 103 -4.05 1.79 -11.29
C THR A 103 -5.39 1.05 -11.22
N ILE A 104 -6.16 1.25 -10.15
CA ILE A 104 -7.52 0.72 -9.99
C ILE A 104 -8.41 1.16 -11.15
N ALA A 105 -8.42 2.45 -11.46
CA ALA A 105 -9.26 3.00 -12.52
C ALA A 105 -8.84 2.52 -13.93
N GLU A 106 -7.54 2.35 -14.18
CA GLU A 106 -7.04 1.94 -15.49
C GLU A 106 -7.32 0.46 -15.81
N PHE A 107 -7.33 -0.40 -14.79
CA PHE A 107 -7.49 -1.85 -14.96
C PHE A 107 -8.79 -2.41 -14.36
N ASP A 108 -9.70 -1.55 -13.91
CA ASP A 108 -10.95 -1.91 -13.26
C ASP A 108 -10.75 -2.93 -12.12
N LEU A 109 -9.76 -2.66 -11.26
CA LEU A 109 -9.42 -3.59 -10.19
C LEU A 109 -10.49 -3.57 -9.10
N PRO A 110 -11.01 -4.72 -8.65
CA PRO A 110 -11.99 -4.76 -7.57
C PRO A 110 -11.35 -4.43 -6.22
N ALA A 111 -12.14 -3.84 -5.31
CA ALA A 111 -11.69 -3.55 -3.94
C ALA A 111 -11.43 -4.82 -3.09
N ALA A 112 -12.17 -5.90 -3.37
CA ALA A 112 -12.21 -7.08 -2.51
C ALA A 112 -10.83 -7.72 -2.21
N PRO A 113 -9.90 -7.88 -3.17
CA PRO A 113 -8.57 -8.40 -2.86
C PRO A 113 -7.76 -7.50 -1.93
N PHE A 114 -7.83 -6.18 -2.11
CA PHE A 114 -7.12 -5.23 -1.25
C PHE A 114 -7.65 -5.27 0.19
N LEU A 115 -8.97 -5.31 0.35
CA LEU A 115 -9.61 -5.43 1.68
C LEU A 115 -9.26 -6.75 2.36
N LYS A 116 -9.20 -7.86 1.59
CA LYS A 116 -8.78 -9.17 2.13
C LYS A 116 -7.33 -9.16 2.60
N LEU A 117 -6.43 -8.43 1.93
CA LEU A 117 -5.03 -8.30 2.37
C LEU A 117 -4.93 -7.49 3.66
N THR A 118 -5.67 -6.38 3.78
CA THR A 118 -5.75 -5.60 5.03
C THR A 118 -6.28 -6.46 6.17
N GLU A 119 -7.34 -7.24 5.92
CA GLU A 119 -7.92 -8.13 6.92
C GLU A 119 -6.98 -9.27 7.33
N ALA A 120 -6.25 -9.85 6.38
CA ALA A 120 -5.24 -10.86 6.68
C ALA A 120 -4.20 -10.33 7.68
N ASN A 121 -3.74 -9.09 7.50
CA ASN A 121 -2.82 -8.46 8.45
C ASN A 121 -3.43 -8.28 9.84
N ARG A 122 -4.72 -7.90 9.95
CA ARG A 122 -5.43 -7.85 11.25
C ARG A 122 -5.49 -9.20 11.94
N ILE A 123 -5.65 -10.28 11.17
CA ILE A 123 -5.66 -11.66 11.68
C ILE A 123 -4.27 -12.02 12.21
N ASP A 124 -3.20 -11.74 11.46
CA ASP A 124 -1.82 -12.06 11.86
C ASP A 124 -1.39 -11.34 13.15
N GLN A 125 -1.95 -10.16 13.44
CA GLN A 125 -1.73 -9.47 14.72
C GLN A 125 -2.38 -10.19 15.92
N ARG A 126 -3.35 -11.09 15.69
CA ARG A 126 -4.11 -11.79 16.74
C ARG A 126 -3.77 -13.27 16.82
N VAL A 127 -3.41 -13.90 15.70
CA VAL A 127 -3.21 -15.34 15.56
C VAL A 127 -1.74 -15.64 15.34
N HIS A 128 -1.09 -16.26 16.33
CA HIS A 128 0.32 -16.64 16.24
C HIS A 128 0.55 -18.13 15.97
N ARG A 129 -0.53 -18.94 15.93
CA ARG A 129 -0.44 -20.39 15.68
C ARG A 129 -1.71 -20.91 15.03
N TYR A 130 -1.54 -21.62 13.91
CA TYR A 130 -2.61 -22.36 13.25
C TYR A 130 -2.62 -23.82 13.73
N ALA A 131 -3.80 -24.35 14.05
CA ALA A 131 -3.94 -25.70 14.61
C ALA A 131 -3.78 -26.81 13.55
N HIS A 132 -4.12 -26.50 12.30
CA HIS A 132 -4.20 -27.45 11.18
C HIS A 132 -3.76 -26.77 9.87
N PHE A 133 -3.42 -27.57 8.87
CA PHE A 133 -3.16 -27.15 7.48
C PHE A 133 -4.46 -27.03 6.68
#